data_AF-A0A929JV37-F1
#
_entry.id   AF-A0A929JV37-F1
#
_cell.length_a   1.000
_cell.length_b   1.000
_cell.length_c   1.000
_cell.angle_alpha   90.00
_cell.angle_beta   90.00
_cell.angle_gamma   90.00
#
_symmetry.space_group_name_H-M   'P 1'
#
loop_
_entity.id
_entity.type
_entity.pdbx_description
1 polymer ?
#
loop_
_entity_poly.entity_id
_entity_poly.type
_entity_poly.pdbx_seq_one_letter_code
_entity_poly.pdbx_strand_id
1 'polypeptide(L)'
;MSIKTYLAMLPCLAILCGCGGDDKKAETTVKKTAKPAMPAPFRYHKHVEVAPGNDFDVYSWGRGAKDVGALLILHSDSAGMKYTTTTGDLEGSIVDVYNADMDSDGNPELLVQADAKDTTNFVNIYSFEFNGNDARKLDFPKLTKKQRRGYQGKDNFYIKEGKFIREFPIYESDSIGAKATGAKRVFEYGLRGNSFTVDQLSKDSTDKSEPVAAVSQPTQQEKKASVSKSSKKKRSSSSSRRKKRRRHRN
;
A
#
# COMPACT_ATOMS: atom_id res chain seq x y z
N MET A 1 31.58 -59.61 49.02
CA MET A 1 31.16 -61.02 48.81
C MET A 1 30.44 -61.07 47.47
N SER A 2 31.14 -61.19 46.34
CA SER A 2 31.75 -62.37 45.70
C SER A 2 30.77 -63.16 44.81
N ILE A 3 30.81 -62.81 43.52
CA ILE A 3 30.83 -63.64 42.29
C ILE A 3 30.16 -65.03 42.33
N LYS A 4 29.23 -65.26 41.39
CA LYS A 4 29.14 -66.52 40.61
C LYS A 4 28.67 -66.28 39.17
N THR A 5 29.60 -66.40 38.23
CA THR A 5 29.44 -66.88 36.84
C THR A 5 29.38 -68.44 36.88
N TYR A 6 28.84 -69.25 35.96
CA TYR A 6 28.88 -69.33 34.49
C TYR A 6 27.97 -70.48 33.96
N LEU A 7 27.73 -70.48 32.63
CA LEU A 7 27.51 -71.65 31.71
C LEU A 7 26.18 -72.45 31.81
N ALA A 8 25.56 -72.98 30.76
CA ALA A 8 25.74 -72.99 29.29
C ALA A 8 24.50 -73.69 28.66
N MET A 9 24.13 -73.33 27.41
CA MET A 9 23.75 -74.23 26.28
C MET A 9 22.87 -73.53 25.23
N LEU A 10 23.46 -73.29 24.05
CA LEU A 10 22.84 -73.16 22.71
C LEU A 10 22.38 -74.57 22.22
N PRO A 11 21.82 -74.80 21.00
CA PRO A 11 21.29 -73.90 19.94
C PRO A 11 19.92 -74.34 19.36
N CYS A 12 19.28 -73.53 18.50
CA CYS A 12 18.65 -74.06 17.28
C CYS A 12 18.45 -72.97 16.22
N LEU A 13 18.99 -73.24 15.03
CA LEU A 13 18.97 -72.41 13.83
C LEU A 13 17.92 -72.99 12.87
N ALA A 14 17.03 -72.16 12.32
CA ALA A 14 16.30 -72.49 11.09
C ALA A 14 16.04 -71.21 10.28
N ILE A 15 16.51 -71.26 9.04
CA ILE A 15 16.49 -70.24 7.99
C ILE A 15 15.13 -70.28 7.29
N LEU A 16 14.56 -69.11 6.95
CA LEU A 16 13.67 -68.99 5.79
C LEU A 16 14.07 -67.78 4.94
N CYS A 17 14.38 -68.10 3.70
CA CYS A 17 14.63 -67.22 2.56
C CYS A 17 13.28 -66.73 2.01
N GLY A 18 13.18 -65.47 1.58
CA GLY A 18 11.96 -64.91 1.01
C GLY A 18 12.22 -63.68 0.14
N CYS A 19 12.05 -63.90 -1.17
CA CYS A 19 12.16 -63.07 -2.37
C CYS A 19 12.08 -61.54 -2.27
N GLY A 20 12.86 -60.92 -3.17
CA GLY A 20 12.89 -59.49 -3.41
C GLY A 20 11.61 -58.89 -3.95
N GLY A 21 11.49 -57.60 -3.70
CA GLY A 21 10.66 -56.66 -4.43
C GLY A 21 11.46 -55.36 -4.50
N ASP A 22 11.52 -54.77 -5.70
CA ASP A 22 12.19 -53.52 -5.97
C ASP A 22 11.77 -52.43 -4.98
N ASP A 23 12.73 -51.97 -4.17
CA ASP A 23 12.57 -50.80 -3.30
C ASP A 23 12.43 -49.54 -4.16
N LYS A 24 11.22 -49.30 -4.67
CA LYS A 24 10.77 -47.96 -5.03
C LYS A 24 10.79 -47.14 -3.74
N LYS A 25 11.90 -46.44 -3.56
CA LYS A 25 12.11 -45.35 -2.61
C LYS A 25 10.83 -44.55 -2.50
N ALA A 26 10.07 -44.77 -1.43
CA ALA A 26 8.90 -43.99 -1.11
C ALA A 26 9.41 -42.59 -0.80
N GLU A 27 9.26 -41.68 -1.76
CA GLU A 27 9.41 -40.25 -1.52
C GLU A 27 8.45 -39.90 -0.40
N THR A 28 9.02 -39.66 0.77
CA THR A 28 8.30 -39.17 1.93
C THR A 28 7.80 -37.80 1.55
N THR A 29 6.54 -37.73 1.12
CA THR A 29 5.82 -36.48 0.98
C THR A 29 5.75 -35.87 2.37
N VAL A 30 6.67 -34.93 2.64
CA VAL A 30 6.62 -34.09 3.82
C VAL A 30 5.26 -33.40 3.78
N LYS A 31 4.33 -33.84 4.63
CA LYS A 31 3.09 -33.11 4.87
C LYS A 31 3.49 -31.72 5.32
N LYS A 32 3.38 -30.75 4.41
CA LYS A 32 3.48 -29.32 4.73
C LYS A 32 2.48 -29.05 5.84
N THR A 33 2.97 -28.82 7.05
CA THR A 33 2.13 -28.52 8.22
C THR A 33 1.20 -27.37 7.84
N ALA A 34 -0.11 -27.64 7.85
CA ALA A 34 -1.09 -26.64 7.49
C ALA A 34 -0.97 -25.46 8.48
N LYS A 35 -0.85 -24.23 7.97
CA LYS A 35 -0.89 -23.03 8.82
C LYS A 35 -2.18 -23.07 9.65
N PRO A 36 -2.13 -22.78 10.97
CA PRO A 36 -3.31 -22.77 11.82
C PRO A 36 -4.43 -21.96 11.18
N ALA A 37 -5.64 -22.53 11.14
CA ALA A 37 -6.80 -21.83 10.62
C ALA A 37 -7.21 -20.72 11.58
N MET A 38 -7.43 -19.52 11.04
CA MET A 38 -7.90 -18.38 11.80
C MET A 38 -9.32 -18.64 12.35
N PRO A 39 -9.58 -18.37 13.65
CA PRO A 39 -10.93 -18.53 14.19
C PRO A 39 -11.86 -17.48 13.59
N ALA A 40 -13.06 -17.88 13.19
CA ALA A 40 -14.09 -16.91 12.80
C ALA A 40 -14.43 -16.01 14.00
N PRO A 41 -14.67 -14.70 13.81
CA PRO A 41 -14.82 -13.95 12.55
C PRO A 41 -13.53 -13.24 12.06
N PHE A 42 -12.35 -13.67 12.50
CA PHE A 42 -11.08 -13.11 12.04
C PHE A 42 -10.72 -13.68 10.68
N ARG A 43 -10.27 -12.83 9.77
CA ARG A 43 -10.01 -13.20 8.36
C ARG A 43 -8.53 -13.07 7.99
N TYR A 44 -7.81 -12.21 8.71
CA TYR A 44 -6.39 -11.98 8.57
C TYR A 44 -5.75 -11.90 9.94
N HIS A 45 -4.52 -12.38 10.05
CA HIS A 45 -3.62 -12.14 11.18
C HIS A 45 -2.18 -12.11 10.70
N LYS A 46 -1.44 -11.11 11.17
CA LYS A 46 0.02 -11.07 11.11
C LYS A 46 0.55 -10.53 12.43
N HIS A 47 1.49 -11.28 13.00
CA HIS A 47 2.32 -10.83 14.11
C HIS A 47 3.56 -10.12 13.54
N VAL A 48 3.92 -9.00 14.14
CA VAL A 48 5.05 -8.15 13.77
C VAL A 48 5.78 -7.74 15.04
N GLU A 49 6.97 -8.28 15.24
CA GLU A 49 7.89 -7.85 16.31
C GLU A 49 8.78 -6.74 15.77
N VAL A 50 8.78 -5.57 16.41
CA VAL A 50 9.64 -4.44 16.00
C VAL A 50 10.92 -4.34 16.85
N ALA A 51 10.85 -4.82 18.09
CA ALA A 51 11.96 -4.95 19.03
C ALA A 51 11.60 -6.02 20.07
N PRO A 52 12.56 -6.58 20.82
CA PRO A 52 12.28 -7.60 21.82
C PRO A 52 11.19 -7.18 22.80
N GLY A 53 10.05 -7.88 22.74
CA GLY A 53 8.91 -7.63 23.62
C GLY A 53 8.09 -6.38 23.28
N ASN A 54 8.31 -5.78 22.11
CA ASN A 54 7.48 -4.75 21.50
C ASN A 54 6.87 -5.32 20.22
N ASP A 55 5.62 -5.78 20.35
CA ASP A 55 4.96 -6.64 19.39
C ASP A 55 3.63 -6.04 18.93
N PHE A 56 3.27 -6.31 17.68
CA PHE A 56 1.98 -5.95 17.10
C PHE A 56 1.31 -7.17 16.49
N ASP A 57 0.07 -7.41 16.88
CA ASP A 57 -0.82 -8.35 16.20
C ASP A 57 -1.87 -7.57 15.41
N VAL A 58 -1.82 -7.70 14.08
CA VAL A 58 -2.75 -7.03 13.19
C VAL A 58 -3.78 -8.02 12.68
N TYR A 59 -5.05 -7.72 12.92
CA TYR A 59 -6.19 -8.52 12.50
C TYR A 59 -7.13 -7.74 11.58
N SER A 60 -7.78 -8.48 10.68
CA SER A 60 -9.07 -8.05 10.14
C SER A 60 -10.19 -8.84 10.78
N TRP A 61 -11.27 -8.16 11.16
CA TRP A 61 -12.43 -8.78 11.79
C TRP A 61 -13.74 -8.28 11.16
N GLY A 62 -14.75 -9.15 11.12
CA GLY A 62 -16.10 -8.80 10.69
C GLY A 62 -16.94 -10.02 10.31
N ARG A 63 -18.26 -9.91 10.47
CA ARG A 63 -19.23 -10.93 9.99
C ARG A 63 -19.92 -10.43 8.71
N GLY A 64 -20.36 -11.36 7.86
CA GLY A 64 -21.03 -11.02 6.61
C GLY A 64 -20.06 -10.78 5.45
N ALA A 65 -20.28 -9.68 4.71
CA ALA A 65 -19.53 -9.36 3.50
C ALA A 65 -18.01 -9.31 3.75
N LYS A 66 -17.23 -9.78 2.77
CA LYS A 66 -15.77 -9.94 2.90
C LYS A 66 -14.96 -8.72 2.47
N ASP A 67 -15.61 -7.80 1.77
CA ASP A 67 -15.04 -6.58 1.20
C ASP A 67 -15.07 -5.38 2.16
N VAL A 68 -15.66 -5.54 3.35
CA VAL A 68 -15.66 -4.56 4.43
C VAL A 68 -15.50 -5.26 5.79
N GLY A 69 -14.99 -4.52 6.77
CA GLY A 69 -14.82 -4.98 8.15
C GLY A 69 -14.19 -3.90 9.00
N ALA A 70 -13.45 -4.32 10.02
CA ALA A 70 -12.62 -3.43 10.81
C ALA A 70 -11.19 -3.99 10.97
N LEU A 71 -10.26 -3.06 11.05
CA LEU A 71 -8.87 -3.25 11.41
C LEU A 71 -8.75 -3.24 12.94
N LEU A 72 -7.97 -4.18 13.47
CA LEU A 72 -7.61 -4.26 14.88
C LEU A 72 -6.10 -4.46 14.97
N ILE A 73 -5.41 -3.54 15.64
CA ILE A 73 -3.99 -3.64 15.95
C ILE A 73 -3.87 -3.77 17.46
N LEU A 74 -3.39 -4.91 17.93
CA LEU A 74 -3.08 -5.14 19.34
C LEU A 74 -1.59 -4.89 19.53
N HIS A 75 -1.25 -3.95 20.38
CA HIS A 75 0.14 -3.59 20.67
C HIS A 75 0.50 -4.09 22.06
N SER A 76 1.63 -4.78 22.17
CA SER A 76 2.16 -5.37 23.39
C SER A 76 3.56 -4.84 23.65
N ASP A 77 3.69 -3.93 24.62
CA ASP A 77 4.96 -3.54 25.24
C ASP A 77 5.10 -4.30 26.56
N SER A 78 5.73 -5.48 26.47
CA SER A 78 5.91 -6.38 27.60
C SER A 78 6.86 -5.85 28.67
N ALA A 79 7.88 -5.07 28.27
CA ALA A 79 8.83 -4.45 29.19
C ALA A 79 8.14 -3.37 30.04
N GLY A 80 7.26 -2.58 29.42
CA GLY A 80 6.43 -1.58 30.09
C GLY A 80 5.20 -2.15 30.78
N MET A 81 4.87 -3.44 30.58
CA MET A 81 3.59 -4.05 30.95
C MET A 81 2.39 -3.26 30.43
N LYS A 82 2.49 -2.78 29.19
CA LYS A 82 1.46 -1.98 28.53
C LYS A 82 0.92 -2.73 27.33
N TYR A 83 -0.40 -2.77 27.24
CA TYR A 83 -1.12 -3.45 26.18
C TYR A 83 -2.19 -2.50 25.69
N THR A 84 -2.11 -2.12 24.44
CA THR A 84 -3.04 -1.16 23.84
C THR A 84 -3.71 -1.72 22.60
N THR A 85 -4.74 -1.03 22.16
CA THR A 85 -5.53 -1.43 21.01
C THR A 85 -5.80 -0.23 20.14
N THR A 86 -5.50 -0.36 18.86
CA THR A 86 -5.87 0.61 17.83
C THR A 86 -6.87 -0.04 16.89
N THR A 87 -7.95 0.66 16.59
CA THR A 87 -9.01 0.16 15.70
C THR A 87 -9.27 1.14 14.55
N GLY A 88 -9.87 0.64 13.49
CA GLY A 88 -10.35 1.47 12.40
C GLY A 88 -11.26 0.71 11.45
N ASP A 89 -11.97 1.43 10.60
CA ASP A 89 -12.72 0.81 9.51
C ASP A 89 -11.76 0.20 8.50
N LEU A 90 -12.16 -0.95 7.94
CA LEU A 90 -11.43 -1.65 6.89
C LEU A 90 -12.31 -1.76 5.66
N GLU A 91 -11.96 -1.02 4.62
CA GLU A 91 -12.42 -1.25 3.26
C GLU A 91 -11.45 -2.16 2.54
N GLY A 92 -11.94 -3.33 2.14
CA GLY A 92 -11.15 -4.34 1.44
C GLY A 92 -10.72 -5.53 2.30
N SER A 93 -9.68 -6.22 1.83
CA SER A 93 -9.06 -7.35 2.53
C SER A 93 -7.58 -7.06 2.72
N ILE A 94 -7.07 -7.24 3.95
CA ILE A 94 -5.65 -7.04 4.25
C ILE A 94 -4.82 -8.07 3.46
N VAL A 95 -3.81 -7.57 2.76
CA VAL A 95 -2.84 -8.36 1.99
C VAL A 95 -1.59 -8.57 2.82
N ASP A 96 -1.02 -7.48 3.33
CA ASP A 96 0.19 -7.54 4.15
C ASP A 96 0.28 -6.38 5.14
N VAL A 97 1.20 -6.49 6.09
CA VAL A 97 1.56 -5.46 7.05
C VAL A 97 3.07 -5.26 7.03
N TYR A 98 3.51 -4.03 6.93
CA TYR A 98 4.92 -3.66 6.94
C TYR A 98 5.20 -2.82 8.19
N ASN A 99 6.39 -3.01 8.76
CA ASN A 99 6.93 -2.13 9.79
C ASN A 99 8.17 -1.39 9.25
N ALA A 100 8.31 -0.14 9.66
CA ALA A 100 9.47 0.70 9.38
C ALA A 100 9.71 1.69 10.52
N ASP A 101 10.81 2.42 10.43
CA ASP A 101 11.09 3.65 11.18
C ASP A 101 11.61 4.66 10.15
N MET A 102 10.66 5.27 9.43
CA MET A 102 10.90 5.95 8.16
C MET A 102 11.60 7.31 8.33
N ASP A 103 11.50 7.93 9.50
CA ASP A 103 12.20 9.16 9.85
C ASP A 103 13.29 8.98 10.93
N SER A 104 13.54 7.74 11.37
CA SER A 104 14.64 7.37 12.28
C SER A 104 14.54 8.05 13.65
N ASP A 105 13.31 8.20 14.14
CA ASP A 105 13.04 8.78 15.46
C ASP A 105 12.84 7.70 16.56
N GLY A 106 12.86 6.42 16.17
CA GLY A 106 12.70 5.26 17.04
C GLY A 106 11.25 4.84 17.29
N ASN A 107 10.27 5.59 16.77
CA ASN A 107 8.87 5.22 16.77
C ASN A 107 8.58 4.37 15.52
N PRO A 108 8.07 3.15 15.66
CA PRO A 108 7.76 2.33 14.50
C PRO A 108 6.50 2.85 13.78
N GLU A 109 6.53 2.85 12.46
CA GLU A 109 5.33 2.88 11.63
C GLU A 109 4.85 1.48 11.27
N LEU A 110 3.55 1.25 11.35
CA LEU A 110 2.88 0.14 10.68
C LEU A 110 2.11 0.62 9.46
N LEU A 111 2.35 -0.03 8.33
CA LEU A 111 1.66 0.19 7.06
C LEU A 111 0.87 -1.07 6.73
N VAL A 112 -0.46 -1.00 6.87
CA VAL A 112 -1.36 -2.10 6.56
C VAL A 112 -1.87 -1.95 5.14
N GLN A 113 -1.46 -2.85 4.25
CA GLN A 113 -1.93 -2.91 2.88
C GLN A 113 -3.24 -3.70 2.81
N ALA A 114 -4.24 -3.15 2.13
CA ALA A 114 -5.46 -3.85 1.79
C ALA A 114 -5.82 -3.67 0.31
N ASP A 115 -6.33 -4.73 -0.31
CA ASP A 115 -6.93 -4.66 -1.64
C ASP A 115 -8.23 -3.88 -1.56
N ALA A 116 -8.33 -2.78 -2.30
CA ALA A 116 -9.52 -1.95 -2.34
C ALA A 116 -10.54 -2.49 -3.35
N LYS A 117 -11.82 -2.19 -3.10
CA LYS A 117 -12.91 -2.54 -4.03
C LYS A 117 -12.99 -1.59 -5.24
N ASP A 118 -12.42 -0.40 -5.11
CA ASP A 118 -12.42 0.64 -6.14
C ASP A 118 -11.53 0.24 -7.32
N THR A 119 -12.02 0.50 -8.54
CA THR A 119 -11.28 0.29 -9.78
C THR A 119 -10.34 1.46 -10.11
N THR A 120 -10.44 2.57 -9.37
CA THR A 120 -9.58 3.75 -9.52
C THR A 120 -8.38 3.70 -8.57
N ASN A 121 -8.60 3.26 -7.34
CA ASN A 121 -7.56 3.05 -6.34
C ASN A 121 -7.63 1.58 -5.94
N PHE A 122 -6.76 0.75 -6.51
CA PHE A 122 -6.76 -0.70 -6.31
C PHE A 122 -6.25 -1.12 -4.93
N VAL A 123 -5.59 -0.21 -4.20
CA VAL A 123 -4.96 -0.48 -2.91
C VAL A 123 -5.25 0.65 -1.91
N ASN A 124 -5.58 0.25 -0.69
CA ASN A 124 -5.63 1.10 0.49
C ASN A 124 -4.41 0.82 1.38
N ILE A 125 -3.76 1.88 1.87
CA ILE A 125 -2.73 1.78 2.91
C ILE A 125 -3.26 2.49 4.16
N TYR A 126 -3.36 1.76 5.26
CA TYR A 126 -3.66 2.33 6.58
C TYR A 126 -2.34 2.45 7.34
N SER A 127 -1.93 3.69 7.60
CA SER A 127 -0.64 4.00 8.21
C SER A 127 -0.82 4.47 9.64
N PHE A 128 0.02 3.98 10.54
CA PHE A 128 0.05 4.38 11.94
C PHE A 128 1.49 4.52 12.40
N GLU A 129 1.79 5.56 13.16
CA GLU A 129 3.02 5.74 13.92
C GLU A 129 2.71 5.45 15.39
N PHE A 130 3.59 4.69 16.06
CA PHE A 130 3.42 4.33 17.47
C PHE A 130 4.50 4.99 18.31
N ASN A 131 4.12 5.99 19.10
CA ASN A 131 5.02 6.61 20.07
C ASN A 131 4.78 6.00 21.45
N GLY A 132 5.59 5.01 21.79
CA GLY A 132 5.34 4.15 22.94
C GLY A 132 3.99 3.45 22.78
N ASN A 133 3.01 3.84 23.62
CA ASN A 133 1.68 3.24 23.66
C ASN A 133 0.60 4.05 22.93
N ASP A 134 0.97 5.22 22.41
CA ASP A 134 0.05 6.10 21.69
C ASP A 134 0.16 5.84 20.19
N ALA A 135 -0.96 5.48 19.57
CA ALA A 135 -1.06 5.30 18.14
C ALA A 135 -1.57 6.56 17.46
N ARG A 136 -0.83 7.03 16.45
CA ARG A 136 -1.22 8.15 15.59
C ARG A 136 -1.50 7.62 14.19
N LYS A 137 -2.72 7.79 13.70
CA LYS A 137 -3.04 7.53 12.29
C LYS A 137 -2.36 8.57 11.39
N LEU A 138 -1.73 8.11 10.32
CA LEU A 138 -1.11 8.93 9.30
C LEU A 138 -1.92 8.87 8.00
N ASP A 139 -2.01 10.01 7.31
CA ASP A 139 -2.68 10.09 6.02
C ASP A 139 -1.75 9.62 4.90
N PHE A 140 -1.96 8.41 4.40
CA PHE A 140 -1.16 7.89 3.29
C PHE A 140 -1.47 8.64 1.98
N PRO A 141 -0.45 9.13 1.26
CA PRO A 141 -0.66 9.95 0.07
C PRO A 141 -1.26 9.14 -1.09
N LYS A 142 -2.29 9.70 -1.71
CA LYS A 142 -2.90 9.14 -2.92
C LYS A 142 -2.05 9.48 -4.15
N LEU A 143 -2.06 8.60 -5.15
CA LEU A 143 -1.45 8.89 -6.45
C LEU A 143 -2.15 10.10 -7.10
N THR A 144 -1.36 11.07 -7.57
CA THR A 144 -1.88 12.21 -8.35
C THR A 144 -2.40 11.78 -9.71
N LYS A 145 -3.17 12.65 -10.38
CA LYS A 145 -3.68 12.39 -11.75
C LYS A 145 -2.55 12.03 -12.73
N LYS A 146 -1.40 12.71 -12.64
CA LYS A 146 -0.24 12.42 -13.49
C LYS A 146 0.35 11.04 -13.18
N GLN A 147 0.53 10.71 -11.90
CA GLN A 147 1.09 9.44 -11.43
C GLN A 147 0.19 8.23 -11.70
N ARG A 148 -1.12 8.44 -11.88
CA ARG A 148 -2.08 7.37 -12.23
C ARG A 148 -2.19 7.05 -13.72
N ARG A 149 -1.51 7.78 -14.61
CA ARG A 149 -1.55 7.47 -16.05
C ARG A 149 -1.02 6.07 -16.32
N GLY A 150 -1.84 5.21 -16.91
CA GLY A 150 -1.52 3.80 -17.16
C GLY A 150 -1.51 2.93 -15.90
N TYR A 151 -2.10 3.37 -14.79
CA TYR A 151 -2.18 2.59 -13.56
C TYR A 151 -3.40 1.64 -13.60
N GLN A 152 -3.15 0.35 -13.38
CA GLN A 152 -4.20 -0.69 -13.34
C GLN A 152 -3.99 -1.65 -12.16
N GLY A 153 -3.50 -1.13 -11.03
CA GLY A 153 -3.21 -1.93 -9.84
C GLY A 153 -1.95 -2.77 -9.98
N LYS A 154 -1.97 -3.97 -9.38
CA LYS A 154 -0.82 -4.89 -9.29
C LYS A 154 0.38 -4.26 -8.60
N ASP A 155 0.09 -3.46 -7.59
CA ASP A 155 1.08 -2.83 -6.74
C ASP A 155 1.83 -3.89 -5.94
N ASN A 156 3.14 -3.74 -5.90
CA ASN A 156 4.04 -4.47 -5.04
C ASN A 156 4.65 -3.48 -4.05
N PHE A 157 4.50 -3.78 -2.76
CA PHE A 157 5.03 -2.96 -1.67
C PHE A 157 6.13 -3.72 -0.93
N TYR A 158 7.16 -2.99 -0.51
CA TYR A 158 8.28 -3.54 0.25
C TYR A 158 9.04 -2.44 0.99
N ILE A 159 9.79 -2.84 2.01
CA ILE A 159 10.73 -1.95 2.70
C ILE A 159 12.10 -2.07 2.05
N LYS A 160 12.73 -0.94 1.75
CA LYS A 160 14.11 -0.86 1.28
C LYS A 160 14.80 0.31 1.96
N GLU A 161 15.92 0.05 2.63
CA GLU A 161 16.74 1.09 3.29
C GLU A 161 15.91 1.98 4.26
N GLY A 162 14.98 1.37 5.00
CA GLY A 162 14.10 2.08 5.93
C GLY A 162 12.98 2.88 5.27
N LYS A 163 12.84 2.84 3.95
CA LYS A 163 11.77 3.51 3.20
C LYS A 163 10.73 2.52 2.69
N PHE A 164 9.49 2.98 2.60
CA PHE A 164 8.42 2.19 2.02
C PHE A 164 8.38 2.42 0.51
N ILE A 165 8.54 1.34 -0.26
CA ILE A 165 8.59 1.39 -1.72
C ILE A 165 7.29 0.81 -2.28
N ARG A 166 6.75 1.46 -3.31
CA ARG A 166 5.66 0.95 -4.14
C ARG A 166 6.12 0.87 -5.57
N GLU A 167 5.89 -0.26 -6.22
CA GLU A 167 6.06 -0.38 -7.66
C GLU A 167 4.85 -1.03 -8.33
N PHE A 168 4.54 -0.63 -9.55
CA PHE A 168 3.47 -1.24 -10.35
C PHE A 168 3.76 -1.13 -11.85
N PRO A 169 3.22 -2.05 -12.68
CA PRO A 169 3.36 -1.99 -14.13
C PRO A 169 2.64 -0.78 -14.74
N ILE A 170 3.22 -0.21 -15.81
CA ILE A 170 2.63 0.89 -16.57
C ILE A 170 1.95 0.34 -17.83
N TYR A 171 0.71 0.75 -18.07
CA TYR A 171 -0.09 0.41 -19.24
C TYR A 171 -0.15 1.56 -20.26
N GLU A 172 -0.38 1.22 -21.53
CA GLU A 172 -0.41 2.20 -22.65
C GLU A 172 -1.52 3.27 -22.51
N SER A 173 -2.60 2.94 -21.81
CA SER A 173 -3.74 3.82 -21.55
C SER A 173 -4.49 3.39 -20.27
N ASP A 174 -5.42 4.22 -19.84
CA ASP A 174 -6.29 3.95 -18.68
C ASP A 174 -7.48 3.03 -19.02
N SER A 175 -7.60 2.57 -20.28
CA SER A 175 -8.69 1.69 -20.69
C SER A 175 -8.48 0.26 -20.20
N ILE A 176 -9.55 -0.39 -19.74
CA ILE A 176 -9.55 -1.80 -19.37
C ILE A 176 -9.04 -2.64 -20.55
N GLY A 177 -8.06 -3.51 -20.31
CA GLY A 177 -7.47 -4.37 -21.32
C GLY A 177 -6.34 -3.74 -22.15
N ALA A 178 -5.89 -2.52 -21.80
CA ALA A 178 -4.68 -1.94 -22.38
C ALA A 178 -3.48 -2.89 -22.21
N LYS A 179 -2.52 -2.81 -23.14
CA LYS A 179 -1.29 -3.60 -23.06
C LYS A 179 -0.34 -2.99 -22.05
N ALA A 180 0.38 -3.85 -21.32
CA ALA A 180 1.47 -3.41 -20.47
C ALA A 180 2.64 -2.95 -21.34
N THR A 181 3.24 -1.82 -20.99
CA THR A 181 4.40 -1.25 -21.70
C THR A 181 5.70 -2.00 -21.44
N GLY A 182 5.71 -2.89 -20.42
CA GLY A 182 6.92 -3.52 -19.89
C GLY A 182 7.68 -2.67 -18.87
N ALA A 183 7.38 -1.37 -18.78
CA ALA A 183 7.94 -0.49 -17.76
C ALA A 183 7.17 -0.60 -16.42
N LYS A 184 7.86 -0.26 -15.33
CA LYS A 184 7.27 -0.12 -13.98
C LYS A 184 7.41 1.32 -13.51
N ARG A 185 6.39 1.79 -12.79
CA ARG A 185 6.46 3.02 -12.01
C ARG A 185 6.87 2.69 -10.59
N VAL A 186 7.81 3.44 -10.03
CA VAL A 186 8.36 3.19 -8.69
C VAL A 186 8.30 4.47 -7.87
N PHE A 187 7.77 4.36 -6.66
CA PHE A 187 7.69 5.43 -5.67
C PHE A 187 8.39 5.02 -4.38
N GLU A 188 9.12 5.96 -3.82
CA GLU A 188 9.62 5.92 -2.46
C GLU A 188 8.74 6.83 -1.58
N TYR A 189 8.33 6.28 -0.44
CA TYR A 189 7.63 7.01 0.60
C TYR A 189 8.55 7.10 1.82
N GLY A 190 8.77 8.31 2.28
CA GLY A 190 9.44 8.61 3.54
C GLY A 190 8.51 9.38 4.48
N LEU A 191 9.00 9.68 5.67
CA LEU A 191 8.29 10.49 6.65
C LEU A 191 9.15 11.71 7.04
N ARG A 192 8.50 12.85 7.27
CA ARG A 192 9.11 14.05 7.84
C ARG A 192 8.09 14.80 8.67
N GLY A 193 8.25 14.78 9.99
CA GLY A 193 7.29 15.42 10.90
C GLY A 193 5.88 14.86 10.73
N ASN A 194 5.79 13.52 10.72
CA ASN A 194 4.55 12.75 10.62
C ASN A 194 3.76 13.00 9.33
N SER A 195 4.41 13.56 8.31
CA SER A 195 3.85 13.78 6.99
C SER A 195 4.67 13.00 5.97
N PHE A 196 3.98 12.27 5.09
CA PHE A 196 4.66 11.50 4.06
C PHE A 196 5.34 12.42 3.04
N THR A 197 6.57 12.07 2.67
CA THR A 197 7.25 12.55 1.46
C THR A 197 7.11 11.48 0.37
N VAL A 198 6.99 11.91 -0.89
CA VAL A 198 6.81 11.00 -2.03
C VAL A 198 7.79 11.38 -3.13
N ASP A 199 8.69 10.44 -3.45
CA ASP A 199 9.64 10.58 -4.54
C ASP A 199 9.36 9.52 -5.61
N GLN A 200 9.20 9.96 -6.86
CA GLN A 200 9.07 9.04 -7.98
C GLN A 200 10.46 8.70 -8.52
N LEU A 201 10.87 7.44 -8.36
CA LEU A 201 12.20 6.97 -8.76
C LEU A 201 12.26 6.60 -10.25
N SER A 202 11.12 6.24 -10.86
CA SER A 202 11.04 5.88 -12.28
C SER A 202 10.94 7.11 -13.20
N LYS A 203 11.62 7.05 -14.35
CA LYS A 203 11.40 7.97 -15.47
C LYS A 203 10.36 7.37 -16.40
N ASP A 204 9.14 7.91 -16.40
CA ASP A 204 8.03 7.34 -17.16
C ASP A 204 8.00 7.82 -18.62
N SER A 205 7.64 6.93 -19.53
CA SER A 205 7.46 7.24 -20.96
C SER A 205 6.05 7.76 -21.31
N THR A 206 5.13 7.83 -20.34
CA THR A 206 3.70 8.16 -20.57
C THR A 206 3.42 9.66 -20.70
N ASP A 207 4.43 10.53 -20.54
CA ASP A 207 4.29 11.95 -20.86
C ASP A 207 4.38 12.16 -22.38
N LYS A 208 3.45 11.59 -23.14
CA LYS A 208 3.13 12.14 -24.47
C LYS A 208 2.40 13.45 -24.23
N SER A 209 2.99 14.55 -24.70
CA SER A 209 2.40 15.88 -24.72
C SER A 209 0.93 15.80 -25.13
N GLU A 210 0.04 16.34 -24.30
CA GLU A 210 -1.37 16.52 -24.65
C GLU A 210 -1.42 17.18 -26.04
N PRO A 211 -2.26 16.70 -26.97
CA PRO A 211 -2.41 17.37 -28.25
C PRO A 211 -2.91 18.78 -27.95
N VAL A 212 -2.08 19.77 -28.28
CA VAL A 212 -2.43 21.18 -28.28
C VAL A 212 -3.71 21.27 -29.10
N ALA A 213 -4.82 21.63 -28.44
CA ALA A 213 -6.08 21.89 -29.10
C ALA A 213 -5.79 22.86 -30.27
N ALA A 214 -6.10 22.42 -31.49
CA ALA A 214 -5.85 23.16 -32.69
C ALA A 214 -6.47 24.56 -32.57
N VAL A 215 -5.60 25.56 -32.41
CA VAL A 215 -5.97 26.97 -32.54
C VAL A 215 -6.42 27.15 -33.98
N SER A 216 -7.71 27.41 -34.15
CA SER A 216 -8.32 27.75 -35.43
C SER A 216 -7.66 29.03 -35.95
N GLN A 217 -6.92 28.93 -37.06
CA GLN A 217 -6.46 30.10 -37.79
C GLN A 217 -7.67 30.79 -38.45
N PRO A 218 -7.83 32.12 -38.34
CA PRO A 218 -8.76 32.85 -39.19
C PRO A 218 -8.06 33.15 -40.53
N THR A 219 -8.47 32.45 -41.59
CA THR A 219 -8.10 32.80 -42.96
C THR A 219 -8.87 34.03 -43.41
N GLN A 220 -8.09 34.99 -43.91
CA GLN A 220 -8.51 36.27 -44.48
C GLN A 220 -9.35 36.06 -45.74
N GLN A 221 -10.42 36.86 -45.91
CA GLN A 221 -11.03 37.07 -47.22
C GLN A 221 -11.39 38.55 -47.43
N GLU A 222 -10.63 39.12 -48.37
CA GLU A 222 -10.89 40.20 -49.33
C GLU A 222 -11.61 41.50 -48.92
N LYS A 223 -10.84 42.58 -49.09
CA LYS A 223 -11.31 43.96 -49.23
C LYS A 223 -12.13 44.12 -50.54
N LYS A 224 -13.37 44.59 -50.44
CA LYS A 224 -13.97 45.48 -51.43
C LYS A 224 -14.48 46.75 -50.75
N ALA A 225 -13.90 47.86 -51.16
CA ALA A 225 -14.31 49.19 -50.77
C ALA A 225 -15.60 49.58 -51.52
N SER A 226 -16.58 50.12 -50.80
CA SER A 226 -17.51 51.10 -51.35
C SER A 226 -17.92 52.09 -50.26
N VAL A 227 -18.01 53.35 -50.68
CA VAL A 227 -18.09 54.58 -49.90
C VAL A 227 -19.56 54.90 -49.60
N SER A 228 -19.90 55.35 -48.39
CA SER A 228 -20.71 56.58 -48.17
C SER A 228 -21.01 56.90 -46.70
N LYS A 229 -20.57 58.12 -46.32
CA LYS A 229 -21.22 59.17 -45.51
C LYS A 229 -21.96 58.86 -44.18
N SER A 230 -21.44 59.56 -43.15
CA SER A 230 -22.14 60.54 -42.29
C SER A 230 -23.05 60.03 -41.14
N SER A 231 -22.60 60.21 -39.88
CA SER A 231 -23.00 61.37 -39.04
C SER A 231 -22.65 61.19 -37.54
N LYS A 232 -22.04 62.24 -36.94
CA LYS A 232 -22.34 62.90 -35.63
C LYS A 232 -22.84 62.00 -34.46
N LYS A 233 -22.36 62.08 -33.21
CA LYS A 233 -22.13 63.27 -32.38
C LYS A 233 -21.72 62.84 -30.94
N LYS A 234 -20.76 63.57 -30.35
CA LYS A 234 -20.55 64.00 -28.93
C LYS A 234 -20.67 62.96 -27.79
N ARG A 235 -19.61 62.71 -27.01
CA ARG A 235 -18.96 63.53 -25.93
C ARG A 235 -19.65 63.43 -24.55
N SER A 236 -18.76 63.47 -23.55
CA SER A 236 -18.94 63.84 -22.14
C SER A 236 -19.44 62.74 -21.20
N SER A 237 -19.00 62.61 -19.94
CA SER A 237 -17.79 62.95 -19.17
C SER A 237 -18.23 62.91 -17.71
N SER A 238 -17.35 62.45 -16.82
CA SER A 238 -17.34 62.76 -15.38
C SER A 238 -18.56 62.24 -14.60
N SER A 239 -18.54 62.01 -13.29
CA SER A 239 -17.65 62.43 -12.23
C SER A 239 -17.90 61.41 -11.09
N SER A 240 -16.88 60.90 -10.41
CA SER A 240 -16.25 61.49 -9.22
C SER A 240 -17.04 61.27 -7.91
N ARG A 241 -16.22 61.10 -6.84
CA ARG A 241 -16.51 61.36 -5.42
C ARG A 241 -17.24 60.25 -4.65
N ARG A 242 -16.89 59.92 -3.40
CA ARG A 242 -15.81 60.35 -2.48
C ARG A 242 -15.89 59.46 -1.23
N LYS A 243 -14.72 59.15 -0.67
CA LYS A 243 -14.34 59.15 0.77
C LYS A 243 -15.43 58.93 1.84
N LYS A 244 -15.11 58.06 2.81
CA LYS A 244 -14.52 58.37 4.15
C LYS A 244 -14.23 57.05 4.88
N ARG A 245 -13.01 56.81 5.40
CA ARG A 245 -12.54 57.11 6.79
C ARG A 245 -13.48 56.53 7.87
N ARG A 246 -13.06 55.99 9.02
CA ARG A 246 -11.81 55.60 9.69
C ARG A 246 -12.26 55.26 11.13
N ARG A 247 -11.54 54.36 11.82
CA ARG A 247 -11.37 54.21 13.31
C ARG A 247 -12.10 53.06 14.04
N HIS A 248 -11.27 52.10 14.46
CA HIS A 248 -10.90 51.67 15.84
C HIS A 248 -11.92 51.26 16.92
N ARG A 249 -11.39 50.31 17.72
CA ARG A 249 -11.72 49.79 19.08
C ARG A 249 -12.71 48.63 19.08
N ASN A 250 -12.51 47.55 19.83
CA ASN A 250 -11.54 47.19 20.88
C ASN A 250 -10.96 45.79 20.59
#